data_AF-A0A7J3AYF3-F1
#
_entry.id   AF-A0A7J3AYF3-F1
#
_cell.length_a   1.000
_cell.length_b   1.000
_cell.length_c   1.000
_cell.angle_alpha   90.00
_cell.angle_beta   90.00
_cell.angle_gamma   90.00
#
_symmetry.space_group_name_H-M   'P 1'
#
loop_
_entity.id
_entity.type
_entity.pdbx_description
1 polymer ?
#
loop_
_entity_poly.entity_id
_entity_poly.type
_entity_poly.pdbx_seq_one_letter_code
_entity_poly.pdbx_strand_id
1 'polypeptide(L)'
;MHYADLVIEGNIYTMDESKPFARSVAIKGDRIIFVGDNANDMIGKETIVVNAEGKSVLPGFIDTHVHFVGTAISRFDDLDVFGIPSISEDFRSHKTCKEAGGAVDKGERIRWSRSRGILLGRNWTQ
;
A
#
# COMPACT_ATOMS: atom_id res chain seq x y z
N MET A 1 -25.89 -11.84 -27.06
CA MET A 1 -24.93 -12.23 -26.01
C MET A 1 -23.81 -11.20 -26.01
N HIS A 2 -23.45 -10.66 -24.84
CA HIS A 2 -22.31 -9.73 -24.73
C HIS A 2 -21.09 -10.53 -24.29
N TYR A 3 -20.11 -10.66 -25.18
CA TYR A 3 -18.80 -11.25 -24.84
C TYR A 3 -18.08 -10.42 -23.78
N ALA A 4 -17.22 -11.07 -23.01
CA ALA A 4 -16.34 -10.45 -22.02
C ALA A 4 -15.18 -9.72 -22.69
N ASP A 5 -14.63 -8.72 -22.02
CA ASP A 5 -13.41 -8.05 -22.46
C ASP A 5 -12.18 -8.81 -21.94
N LEU A 6 -12.30 -9.42 -20.75
CA LEU A 6 -11.27 -10.24 -20.10
C LEU A 6 -11.88 -11.50 -19.47
N VAL A 7 -11.22 -12.64 -19.65
CA VAL A 7 -11.46 -13.87 -18.90
C VAL A 7 -10.17 -14.27 -18.19
N ILE A 8 -10.26 -14.58 -16.89
CA ILE A 8 -9.14 -15.07 -16.10
C ILE A 8 -9.45 -16.50 -15.65
N GLU A 9 -8.52 -17.42 -15.91
CA GLU A 9 -8.60 -18.83 -15.52
C GLU A 9 -7.57 -19.16 -14.43
N GLY A 10 -7.95 -19.86 -13.37
CA GLY A 10 -7.03 -20.17 -12.26
C GLY A 10 -7.70 -20.83 -11.06
N ASN A 11 -7.08 -20.73 -9.88
CA ASN A 11 -7.73 -21.06 -8.60
C ASN A 11 -8.37 -19.78 -8.05
N ILE A 12 -9.65 -19.56 -8.33
CA ILE A 12 -10.33 -18.31 -7.96
C ILE A 12 -10.97 -18.46 -6.59
N TYR A 13 -10.66 -17.53 -5.70
CA TYR A 13 -11.29 -17.38 -4.40
C TYR A 13 -12.27 -16.22 -4.46
N THR A 14 -13.55 -16.49 -4.33
CA THR A 14 -14.61 -15.47 -4.55
C THR A 14 -14.89 -14.63 -3.30
N MET A 15 -14.53 -15.16 -2.12
CA MET A 15 -14.95 -14.66 -0.80
C MET A 15 -16.48 -14.67 -0.57
N ASP A 16 -17.23 -15.37 -1.42
CA ASP A 16 -18.66 -15.66 -1.23
C ASP A 16 -18.81 -17.01 -0.51
N GLU A 17 -19.44 -17.01 0.66
CA GLU A 17 -19.66 -18.23 1.46
C GLU A 17 -20.44 -19.31 0.71
N SER A 18 -21.35 -18.91 -0.19
CA SER A 18 -22.18 -19.85 -0.96
C SER A 18 -21.41 -20.51 -2.11
N LYS A 19 -20.35 -19.85 -2.60
CA LYS A 19 -19.54 -20.34 -3.71
C LYS A 19 -18.09 -19.86 -3.56
N PRO A 20 -17.32 -20.38 -2.58
CA PRO A 20 -16.02 -19.82 -2.21
C PRO A 20 -14.94 -20.02 -3.28
N PHE A 21 -15.14 -20.97 -4.20
CA PHE A 21 -14.17 -21.33 -5.23
C PHE A 21 -14.78 -21.28 -6.64
N ALA A 22 -13.94 -20.94 -7.61
CA ALA A 22 -14.25 -21.02 -9.03
C ALA A 22 -12.97 -21.28 -9.84
N ARG A 23 -13.12 -21.55 -11.15
CA ARG A 23 -11.98 -21.71 -12.07
C ARG A 23 -11.85 -20.63 -13.11
N SER A 24 -12.93 -19.89 -13.37
CA SER A 24 -13.00 -18.83 -14.37
C SER A 24 -13.80 -17.64 -13.87
N VAL A 25 -13.33 -16.42 -14.17
CA VAL A 25 -14.06 -15.16 -13.99
C VAL A 25 -14.05 -14.40 -15.31
N ALA A 26 -15.20 -13.86 -15.69
CA ALA A 26 -15.34 -13.04 -16.90
C ALA A 26 -15.73 -11.60 -16.53
N ILE A 27 -15.05 -10.65 -17.15
CA ILE A 27 -15.12 -9.22 -16.85
C ILE A 27 -15.51 -8.46 -18.12
N LYS A 28 -16.42 -7.50 -17.97
CA LYS A 28 -16.79 -6.54 -19.02
C LYS A 28 -16.78 -5.13 -18.44
N GLY A 29 -15.95 -4.26 -18.99
CA GLY A 29 -15.68 -2.94 -18.42
C GLY A 29 -15.21 -3.04 -16.97
N ASP A 30 -15.98 -2.44 -16.06
CA ASP A 30 -15.74 -2.38 -14.62
C ASP A 30 -16.48 -3.46 -13.81
N ARG A 31 -17.12 -4.43 -14.49
CA ARG A 31 -18.00 -5.42 -13.84
C ARG A 31 -17.59 -6.85 -14.12
N ILE A 32 -17.70 -7.67 -13.09
CA ILE A 32 -17.71 -9.13 -13.22
C ILE A 32 -19.07 -9.56 -13.75
N ILE A 33 -19.09 -10.24 -14.89
CA ILE A 33 -20.33 -10.72 -15.54
C ILE A 33 -20.52 -12.23 -15.39
N PHE A 34 -19.48 -12.96 -14.97
CA PHE A 34 -19.57 -14.40 -14.72
C PHE A 34 -18.49 -14.85 -13.71
N VAL A 35 -18.87 -15.81 -12.85
CA VAL A 35 -17.96 -16.53 -11.94
C VAL A 35 -18.38 -18.01 -11.91
N GLY A 36 -17.47 -18.90 -12.31
CA GLY A 36 -17.77 -20.34 -12.34
C GLY A 36 -16.62 -21.19 -12.81
N ASP A 37 -16.90 -22.44 -13.20
CA ASP A 37 -15.84 -23.36 -13.59
C ASP A 37 -15.35 -23.12 -15.03
N ASN A 38 -16.25 -22.68 -15.90
CA ASN A 38 -15.96 -22.50 -17.31
C ASN A 38 -16.65 -21.25 -17.86
N ALA A 39 -15.86 -20.31 -18.39
CA ALA A 39 -16.36 -19.07 -18.99
C ALA A 39 -16.30 -19.06 -20.52
N ASN A 40 -16.14 -20.21 -21.18
CA ASN A 40 -15.99 -20.32 -22.64
C ASN A 40 -17.10 -19.62 -23.43
N ASP A 41 -18.34 -19.68 -22.94
CA ASP A 41 -19.49 -19.03 -23.59
C ASP A 41 -19.40 -17.49 -23.58
N MET A 42 -18.52 -16.93 -22.75
CA MET A 42 -18.27 -15.48 -22.65
C MET A 42 -17.12 -15.02 -23.54
N ILE A 43 -16.39 -15.94 -24.18
CA ILE A 43 -15.20 -15.63 -25.01
C ILE A 43 -15.65 -15.29 -26.44
N GLY A 44 -15.33 -14.07 -26.86
CA GLY A 44 -15.49 -13.58 -28.23
C GLY A 44 -14.15 -13.27 -28.90
N LYS A 45 -14.22 -12.77 -30.13
CA LYS A 45 -13.03 -12.48 -30.97
C LYS A 45 -12.07 -11.46 -30.33
N GLU A 46 -12.59 -10.56 -29.51
CA GLU A 46 -11.82 -9.47 -28.87
C GLU A 46 -11.51 -9.74 -27.39
N THR A 47 -11.97 -10.88 -26.84
CA THR A 47 -11.77 -11.22 -25.44
C THR A 47 -10.31 -11.57 -25.19
N ILE A 48 -9.71 -10.94 -24.19
CA ILE A 48 -8.38 -11.32 -23.68
C ILE A 48 -8.56 -12.47 -22.71
N VAL A 49 -7.81 -13.56 -22.88
CA VAL A 49 -7.82 -14.70 -21.95
C VAL A 49 -6.49 -14.75 -21.23
N VAL A 50 -6.54 -14.73 -19.90
CA VAL A 50 -5.38 -14.83 -19.01
C VAL A 50 -5.47 -16.13 -18.23
N ASN A 51 -4.54 -17.04 -18.48
CA ASN A 51 -4.42 -18.26 -17.69
C ASN A 51 -3.40 -18.03 -16.57
N ALA A 52 -3.83 -18.15 -15.32
CA ALA A 52 -2.99 -17.99 -14.14
C ALA A 52 -2.13 -19.23 -13.84
N GLU A 53 -2.13 -20.25 -14.72
CA GLU A 53 -1.34 -21.49 -14.61
C GLU A 53 -1.61 -22.24 -13.29
N GLY A 54 -2.86 -22.23 -12.84
CA GLY A 54 -3.24 -22.82 -11.55
C GLY A 54 -2.76 -22.04 -10.32
N LYS A 55 -2.30 -20.79 -10.47
CA LYS A 55 -2.08 -19.87 -9.35
C LYS A 55 -3.41 -19.34 -8.82
N SER A 56 -3.35 -18.78 -7.61
CA SER A 56 -4.52 -18.19 -6.95
C SER A 56 -4.87 -16.83 -7.51
N VAL A 57 -6.17 -16.61 -7.73
CA VAL A 57 -6.76 -15.32 -8.08
C VAL A 57 -7.64 -14.90 -6.92
N LEU A 58 -7.39 -13.70 -6.41
CA LEU A 58 -8.03 -13.15 -5.21
C LEU A 58 -8.65 -11.80 -5.56
N PRO A 59 -9.68 -11.35 -4.82
CA PRO A 59 -10.08 -9.95 -4.86
C PRO A 59 -8.87 -9.07 -4.50
N GLY A 60 -8.80 -7.89 -5.12
CA GLY A 60 -7.79 -6.89 -4.76
C GLY A 60 -7.93 -6.49 -3.30
N PHE A 61 -6.80 -6.21 -2.64
CA PHE A 61 -6.83 -5.69 -1.28
C PHE A 61 -7.49 -4.30 -1.23
N ILE A 62 -8.26 -4.08 -0.18
CA ILE A 62 -8.90 -2.80 0.10
C ILE A 62 -8.28 -2.26 1.39
N ASP A 63 -7.62 -1.12 1.29
CA ASP A 63 -7.14 -0.36 2.44
C ASP A 63 -8.21 0.68 2.81
N THR A 64 -8.79 0.53 4.00
CA THR A 64 -9.87 1.41 4.47
C THR A 64 -9.35 2.66 5.17
N HIS A 65 -8.06 2.72 5.52
CA HIS A 65 -7.49 3.86 6.22
C HIS A 65 -5.98 3.97 6.01
N VAL A 66 -5.59 4.87 5.11
CA VAL A 66 -4.19 5.18 4.83
C VAL A 66 -3.93 6.68 4.87
N HIS A 67 -2.78 7.07 5.39
CA HIS A 67 -2.27 8.45 5.30
C HIS A 67 -1.31 8.58 4.10
N PHE A 68 -1.84 8.46 2.88
CA PHE A 68 -1.03 8.32 1.66
C PHE A 68 0.08 9.37 1.51
N VAL A 69 -0.23 10.65 1.74
CA VAL A 69 0.75 11.75 1.67
C VAL A 69 1.80 11.65 2.77
N GLY A 70 1.40 11.31 3.99
CA GLY A 70 2.33 11.12 5.11
C GLY A 70 3.28 9.97 4.85
N THR A 71 2.77 8.85 4.34
CA THR A 71 3.58 7.70 3.94
C THR A 71 4.58 8.08 2.84
N ALA A 72 4.15 8.81 1.81
CA ALA A 72 5.03 9.26 0.74
C ALA A 72 6.18 10.13 1.28
N ILE A 73 5.87 11.16 2.09
CA ILE A 73 6.89 12.03 2.69
C ILE A 73 7.88 11.20 3.52
N SER A 74 7.37 10.32 4.39
CA SER A 74 8.23 9.48 5.24
C SER A 74 9.13 8.52 4.47
N ARG A 75 8.80 8.23 3.21
CA ARG A 75 9.56 7.27 2.41
C ARG A 75 10.64 7.91 1.53
N PHE A 76 10.49 9.20 1.22
CA PHE A 76 11.35 9.92 0.30
C PHE A 76 12.16 11.02 0.95
N ASP A 77 11.61 11.70 1.96
CA ASP A 77 12.23 12.89 2.57
C ASP A 77 12.73 12.65 3.99
N ASP A 78 12.17 11.67 4.70
CA ASP A 78 12.63 11.34 6.04
C ASP A 78 13.94 10.56 6.01
N LEU A 79 14.80 10.90 6.97
CA LEU A 79 16.05 10.22 7.22
C LEU A 79 15.78 8.90 7.93
N ASP A 80 16.09 7.78 7.27
CA ASP A 80 16.02 6.46 7.90
C ASP A 80 17.22 6.25 8.83
N VAL A 81 16.96 6.36 10.13
CA VAL A 81 17.97 6.17 11.19
C VAL A 81 17.98 4.74 11.75
N PHE A 82 17.13 3.84 11.25
CA PHE A 82 17.10 2.47 11.75
C PHE A 82 18.36 1.70 11.31
N GLY A 83 19.02 1.05 12.27
CA GLY A 83 20.24 0.27 12.03
C GLY A 83 21.55 1.07 12.09
N ILE A 84 21.50 2.37 12.38
CA ILE A 84 22.70 3.19 12.59
C ILE A 84 23.19 3.03 14.05
N PRO A 85 24.44 2.58 14.29
CA PRO A 85 24.95 2.29 15.65
C PRO A 85 25.08 3.52 16.54
N SER A 86 25.36 4.69 15.97
CA SER A 86 25.46 5.95 16.71
C SER A 86 25.10 7.17 15.88
N ILE A 87 24.53 8.18 16.55
CA ILE A 87 24.20 9.50 15.99
C ILE A 87 25.40 10.16 15.29
N SER A 88 26.63 9.89 15.73
CA SER A 88 27.83 10.51 15.15
C SER A 88 28.20 10.01 13.76
N GLU A 89 27.70 8.83 13.36
CA GLU A 89 27.92 8.24 12.04
C GLU A 89 26.89 8.71 11.02
N ASP A 90 25.69 9.04 11.48
CA ASP A 90 24.55 9.50 10.66
C ASP A 90 24.82 10.83 9.94
N PHE A 91 25.46 11.79 10.63
CA PHE A 91 25.79 13.10 10.03
C PHE A 91 26.83 13.04 8.90
N ARG A 92 27.58 11.93 8.75
CA ARG A 92 28.60 11.79 7.69
C ARG A 92 28.04 11.20 6.40
N SER A 93 27.02 10.35 6.48
CA SER A 93 26.42 9.68 5.31
C SER A 93 25.40 10.54 4.59
N HIS A 94 24.70 11.43 5.30
CA HIS A 94 23.70 12.33 4.72
C HIS A 94 24.29 13.72 4.42
N LYS A 95 24.76 13.91 3.18
CA LYS A 95 25.31 15.19 2.66
C LYS A 95 24.34 16.38 2.72
N THR A 96 23.06 16.19 3.03
CA THR A 96 22.01 17.22 3.02
C THR A 96 21.87 18.03 4.31
N CYS A 97 22.43 17.57 5.44
CA CYS A 97 22.32 18.29 6.73
C CYS A 97 23.36 19.42 6.93
N LYS A 98 24.00 19.93 5.87
CA LYS A 98 25.04 20.97 6.00
C LYS A 98 24.52 22.41 6.11
N GLU A 99 23.23 22.68 5.89
CA GLU A 99 22.74 24.06 5.75
C GLU A 99 21.74 24.54 6.82
N ALA A 100 21.34 23.70 7.78
CA ALA A 100 20.46 24.13 8.89
C ALA A 100 21.22 24.47 10.18
N GLY A 101 22.46 24.98 10.07
CA GLY A 101 23.28 25.44 11.19
C GLY A 101 22.89 26.84 11.69
N GLY A 102 21.60 27.09 11.92
CA GLY A 102 21.12 28.28 12.63
C GLY A 102 21.11 28.01 14.12
N ALA A 103 21.98 28.67 14.88
CA ALA A 103 22.08 28.54 16.33
C ALA A 103 20.71 28.69 17.01
N VAL A 104 20.30 27.68 17.78
CA VAL A 104 19.09 27.75 18.61
C VAL A 104 19.47 28.40 19.94
N ASP A 105 18.96 29.60 20.18
CA ASP A 105 19.25 30.38 21.37
C ASP A 105 18.59 29.78 22.61
N LYS A 106 19.32 29.76 23.73
CA LYS A 106 18.85 29.17 24.99
C LYS A 106 17.88 30.13 25.68
N GLY A 107 16.58 30.06 25.40
CA GLY A 107 15.65 30.90 26.17
C GLY A 107 14.15 30.87 25.93
N GLU A 108 13.57 30.21 24.91
CA GLU A 108 12.14 30.39 24.61
C GLU A 108 11.20 29.27 25.09
N ARG A 109 10.05 29.69 25.64
CA ARG A 109 8.95 28.85 26.15
C ARG A 109 8.29 28.06 25.03
N ILE A 110 8.17 26.75 25.24
CA ILE A 110 7.54 25.80 24.31
C ILE A 110 6.08 26.20 24.03
N ARG A 111 5.77 26.48 22.75
CA ARG A 111 4.40 26.69 22.26
C ARG A 111 3.89 25.39 21.63
N TRP A 112 2.67 25.01 21.99
CA TRP A 112 1.98 23.83 21.48
C TRP A 112 1.75 23.96 19.96
N SER A 113 2.30 23.05 19.16
CA SER A 113 1.94 22.89 17.74
C SER A 113 1.18 21.59 17.57
N ARG A 114 -0.06 21.66 17.10
CA ARG A 114 -0.99 20.50 17.03
C ARG A 114 -0.59 19.43 16.01
N SER A 115 0.53 19.57 15.30
CA SER A 115 0.79 18.81 14.08
C SER A 115 1.91 17.77 14.16
N ARG A 116 2.69 17.68 15.25
CA ARG A 116 3.75 16.66 15.36
C ARG A 116 3.84 16.20 16.81
N GLY A 117 3.20 15.07 17.11
CA GLY A 117 3.16 14.47 18.44
C GLY A 117 4.52 13.93 18.88
N ILE A 118 5.41 14.81 19.32
CA ILE A 118 6.64 14.43 20.03
C ILE A 118 6.67 15.18 21.36
N LEU A 119 6.52 14.42 22.44
CA LEU A 119 6.71 14.87 23.82
C LEU A 119 8.10 14.44 24.26
N LEU A 120 9.00 15.41 24.44
CA LEU A 120 10.26 15.19 25.16
C LEU A 120 10.19 15.92 26.49
N GLY A 121 9.95 15.16 27.57
CA GLY A 121 9.99 15.63 28.94
C GLY A 121 10.70 14.60 29.81
N ARG A 122 11.82 15.01 30.43
CA ARG A 122 12.55 14.21 31.43
C ARG A 122 11.83 14.32 32.79
N ASN A 123 11.83 13.21 33.52
CA ASN A 123 11.39 13.00 34.91
C ASN A 123 9.92 12.60 35.11
N TRP A 124 9.69 11.28 35.08
CA TRP A 124 8.63 10.62 35.84
C TRP A 124 9.33 9.73 36.88
N THR A 125 9.38 10.17 38.14
CA THR A 125 9.57 9.27 39.29
C THR A 125 8.20 8.93 39.85
N GLN A 126 8.03 7.66 40.26
CA GLN A 126 6.79 7.09 40.83
C GLN A 126 6.28 7.85 42.05
#